data_AF-A0A834HPU5-F1
#
_entry.id   AF-A0A834HPU5-F1
#
_cell.length_a   1.000
_cell.length_b   1.000
_cell.length_c   1.000
_cell.angle_alpha   90.00
_cell.angle_beta   90.00
_cell.angle_gamma   90.00
#
_symmetry.space_group_name_H-M   'P 1'
#
loop_
_entity.id
_entity.type
_entity.pdbx_description
1 polymer ?
#
loop_
_entity_poly.entity_id
_entity_poly.type
_entity_poly.pdbx_seq_one_letter_code
_entity_poly.pdbx_strand_id
1 'polypeptide(L)'
;MWKHVLWDTTQFDSSASEIYLVDHLIEFDKALRQMSDDIVEPMTPARSTIWLLELYPELRHIDNLYEKFRQYLRDQKEVITVSKKSIDDSIDADEMIRDIRNVQLGANATANKVYAITRNLFQILLEMELMSYYSKEYFQSPQQMYYNFYNVLALRDLKTYIMIEYTYLIDQVLNNGKHNYQPLAIENRKRFEAHYNKTLSSVRSRMVYSSTKYWRTDPESHSKGTTYDEFTRLLQGHIQNEVDMNHQRSCRSTCADYSMAKSYGCYDSDSPYCKLEKCGGRLIGCRFVKSDMDICPARTKSRRYEFIRYENGRLFGKNNNCWKKTVESWHRWFVHCSYCMCLCDDPNILSDRFINLRPVLSDVKANKIITGIKFVKAERVLHMQIQEGQLLPGGHVNQSTVQWVPLESYKITDVGVYKNKDFYQLSYEYRSMALDNVEAPEPNYVVTGVQFVVVNNVVRLSVRFNKMDWMNGIIL
;
A
#
# COMPACT_ATOMS: atom_id res chain seq x y z
N MET A 1 4.06 -14.99 38.93
CA MET A 1 5.35 -14.73 39.61
C MET A 1 5.21 -14.79 41.13
N TRP A 2 4.63 -13.79 41.79
CA TRP A 2 4.51 -13.70 43.28
C TRP A 2 3.93 -14.95 43.98
N LYS A 3 2.91 -15.60 43.40
CA LYS A 3 2.26 -16.78 44.00
C LYS A 3 3.21 -17.98 44.18
N HIS A 4 4.13 -18.19 43.24
CA HIS A 4 5.07 -19.33 43.28
C HIS A 4 6.32 -19.07 44.12
N VAL A 5 6.71 -17.80 44.28
CA VAL A 5 7.94 -17.43 45.02
C VAL A 5 7.67 -17.24 46.52
N LEU A 6 6.41 -16.96 46.92
CA LEU A 6 6.14 -16.48 48.28
C LEU A 6 4.93 -17.13 48.98
N TRP A 7 3.99 -17.78 48.28
CA TRP A 7 2.66 -18.07 48.87
C TRP A 7 2.38 -19.56 49.16
N ASP A 8 3.12 -20.53 48.60
CA ASP A 8 2.81 -21.97 48.76
C ASP A 8 3.96 -22.87 49.29
N THR A 9 5.15 -22.33 49.59
CA THR A 9 6.27 -23.15 50.09
C THR A 9 6.48 -22.96 51.59
N THR A 10 6.24 -24.01 52.38
CA THR A 10 6.45 -24.05 53.84
C THR A 10 7.92 -23.95 54.27
N GLN A 11 8.85 -24.05 53.33
CA GLN A 11 10.28 -23.74 53.49
C GLN A 11 10.73 -22.86 52.31
N PHE A 12 11.27 -21.67 52.60
CA PHE A 12 11.80 -20.76 51.59
C PHE A 12 13.18 -21.23 51.14
N ASP A 13 13.26 -21.84 49.96
CA ASP A 13 14.52 -22.19 49.29
C ASP A 13 14.87 -21.08 48.30
N SER A 14 15.89 -20.28 48.63
CA SER A 14 16.33 -19.14 47.82
C SER A 14 16.90 -19.57 46.47
N SER A 15 17.65 -20.68 46.43
CA SER A 15 18.23 -21.19 45.18
C SER A 15 17.16 -21.73 44.23
N ALA A 16 16.19 -22.49 44.73
CA ALA A 16 15.08 -22.97 43.90
C ALA A 16 14.20 -21.81 43.39
N SER A 17 14.00 -20.78 44.21
CA SER A 17 13.21 -19.60 43.87
C SER A 17 13.87 -18.73 42.78
N GLU A 18 15.19 -18.56 42.85
CA GLU A 18 15.98 -17.85 41.84
C GLU A 18 15.92 -18.55 40.48
N ILE A 19 16.17 -19.87 40.45
CA ILE A 19 16.08 -20.67 39.21
C ILE A 19 14.71 -20.54 38.57
N TYR A 20 13.64 -20.67 39.36
CA TYR A 20 12.26 -20.54 38.88
C TYR A 20 12.02 -19.16 38.25
N LEU A 21 12.48 -18.09 38.90
CA LEU A 21 12.30 -16.72 38.42
C LEU A 21 13.03 -16.48 37.08
N VAL A 22 14.29 -16.91 36.98
CA VAL A 22 15.09 -16.78 35.76
C VAL A 22 14.46 -17.56 34.60
N ASP A 23 14.09 -18.82 34.83
CA ASP A 23 13.49 -19.67 33.79
C ASP A 23 12.15 -19.12 33.29
N HIS A 24 11.29 -18.68 34.21
CA HIS A 24 9.99 -18.13 33.86
C HIS A 24 10.11 -16.86 33.01
N LEU A 25 11.10 -16.02 33.29
CA LEU A 25 11.33 -14.78 32.55
C LEU A 25 12.01 -14.98 31.21
N ILE A 26 12.84 -16.00 31.07
CA ILE A 26 13.40 -16.38 29.76
C ILE A 26 12.29 -16.86 28.83
N GLU A 27 11.35 -17.67 29.32
CA GLU A 27 10.19 -18.07 28.51
C GLU A 27 9.29 -16.88 28.15
N PHE A 28 9.11 -15.95 29.08
CA PHE A 28 8.40 -14.71 28.80
C PHE A 28 9.12 -13.83 27.76
N ASP A 29 10.45 -13.67 27.85
CA ASP A 29 11.25 -12.94 26.84
C ASP A 29 11.13 -13.58 25.46
N LYS A 30 11.17 -14.92 25.36
CA LYS A 30 10.95 -15.64 24.10
C LYS A 30 9.59 -15.29 23.48
N ALA A 31 8.54 -15.17 24.29
CA ALA A 31 7.23 -14.75 23.81
C ALA A 31 7.23 -13.28 23.36
N LEU A 32 7.92 -12.38 24.07
CA LEU A 32 8.04 -10.98 23.67
C LEU A 32 8.79 -10.79 22.35
N ARG A 33 9.84 -11.58 22.07
CA ARG A 33 10.61 -11.51 20.81
C ARG A 33 9.78 -11.82 19.56
N GLN A 34 8.60 -12.40 19.71
CA GLN A 34 7.67 -12.63 18.60
C GLN A 34 6.96 -11.33 18.18
N MET A 35 7.05 -10.26 18.98
CA MET A 35 6.56 -8.93 18.64
C MET A 35 7.67 -8.13 17.93
N SER A 36 7.33 -7.41 16.85
CA SER A 36 8.31 -6.59 16.13
C SER A 36 8.89 -5.50 17.05
N ASP A 37 10.22 -5.52 17.23
CA ASP A 37 10.95 -4.53 18.04
C ASP A 37 11.18 -3.19 17.30
N ASP A 38 10.83 -3.07 16.01
CA ASP A 38 11.21 -1.89 15.22
C ASP A 38 10.39 -0.63 15.61
N ILE A 39 11.05 0.23 16.39
CA ILE A 39 10.54 1.48 16.96
C ILE A 39 10.42 2.56 15.89
N VAL A 40 11.31 2.53 14.89
CA VAL A 40 11.64 3.75 14.15
C VAL A 40 11.00 3.75 12.79
N GLU A 41 10.94 2.60 12.13
CA GLU A 41 10.31 2.49 10.81
C GLU A 41 8.85 2.99 10.83
N PRO A 42 7.99 2.55 11.78
CA PRO A 42 6.59 2.96 11.82
C PRO A 42 6.37 4.41 12.26
N MET A 43 7.31 5.00 12.99
CA MET A 43 7.22 6.37 13.53
C MET A 43 8.06 7.40 12.76
N THR A 44 8.72 6.98 11.67
CA THR A 44 9.42 7.86 10.72
C THR A 44 8.66 9.15 10.39
N PRO A 45 7.31 9.11 10.19
CA PRO A 45 6.52 10.31 9.90
C PRO A 45 6.56 11.43 10.94
N ALA A 46 6.80 11.09 12.21
CA ALA A 46 6.77 12.06 13.30
C ALA A 46 8.17 12.50 13.73
N ARG A 47 9.24 12.09 13.03
CA ARG A 47 10.65 12.33 13.45
C ARG A 47 11.02 13.80 13.65
N SER A 48 10.31 14.72 13.00
CA SER A 48 10.54 16.16 13.13
C SER A 48 9.74 16.83 14.26
N THR A 49 8.86 16.09 14.94
CA THR A 49 8.03 16.66 16.02
C THR A 49 8.80 16.74 17.33
N ILE A 50 8.56 17.81 18.10
CA ILE A 50 9.23 18.05 19.39
C ILE A 50 8.94 16.89 20.36
N TRP A 51 7.68 16.45 20.47
CA TRP A 51 7.32 15.37 21.39
C TRP A 51 7.99 14.04 21.03
N LEU A 52 8.19 13.72 19.74
CA LEU A 52 8.87 12.48 19.38
C LEU A 52 10.37 12.59 19.63
N LEU A 53 10.98 13.76 19.41
CA LEU A 53 12.38 14.00 19.75
C LEU A 53 12.65 13.84 21.25
N GLU A 54 11.70 14.19 22.10
CA GLU A 54 11.77 13.97 23.55
C GLU A 54 11.45 12.53 23.96
N LEU A 55 10.47 11.90 23.32
CA LEU A 55 10.01 10.55 23.65
C LEU A 55 11.03 9.48 23.24
N TYR A 56 11.60 9.63 22.05
CA TYR A 56 12.52 8.66 21.45
C TYR A 56 13.71 8.26 22.34
N PRO A 57 14.49 9.18 22.93
CA PRO A 57 15.61 8.80 23.79
C PRO A 57 15.15 8.04 25.03
N GLU A 58 13.99 8.37 25.61
CA GLU A 58 13.46 7.67 26.79
C GLU A 58 12.99 6.25 26.44
N LEU A 59 12.32 6.06 25.29
CA LEU A 59 11.97 4.73 24.80
C LEU A 59 13.21 3.87 24.54
N ARG A 60 14.23 4.45 23.90
CA ARG A 60 15.51 3.77 23.64
C ARG A 60 16.23 3.41 24.94
N HIS A 61 16.14 4.27 25.96
CA HIS A 61 16.72 4.00 27.27
C HIS A 61 16.05 2.81 27.96
N ILE A 62 14.71 2.68 27.88
CA ILE A 62 13.99 1.49 28.35
C ILE A 62 14.50 0.24 27.63
N ASP A 63 14.66 0.29 26.31
CA ASP A 63 15.15 -0.84 25.52
C ASP A 63 16.60 -1.21 25.88
N ASN A 64 17.47 -0.23 26.18
CA ASN A 64 18.83 -0.48 26.67
C ASN A 64 18.84 -1.14 28.06
N LEU A 65 18.02 -0.64 29.00
CA LEU A 65 17.86 -1.27 30.32
C LEU A 65 17.34 -2.70 30.19
N TYR A 66 16.39 -2.93 29.28
CA TYR A 66 15.83 -4.25 29.03
C TYR A 66 16.85 -5.18 28.38
N GLU A 67 17.72 -4.69 27.50
CA GLU A 67 18.82 -5.53 26.98
C GLU A 67 19.82 -5.92 28.06
N LYS A 68 20.17 -5.00 28.95
CA LYS A 68 21.01 -5.31 30.11
C LYS A 68 20.35 -6.37 30.99
N PHE A 69 19.04 -6.23 31.24
CA PHE A 69 18.25 -7.22 31.97
C PHE A 69 18.25 -8.60 31.27
N ARG A 70 18.10 -8.63 29.94
CA ARG A 70 18.17 -9.87 29.17
C ARG A 70 19.55 -10.52 29.20
N GLN A 71 20.62 -9.73 29.19
CA GLN A 71 21.97 -10.24 29.35
C GLN A 71 22.14 -10.87 30.73
N TYR A 72 21.73 -10.19 31.80
CA TYR A 72 21.72 -10.76 33.15
C TYR A 72 20.97 -12.11 33.21
N LEU A 73 19.77 -12.23 32.64
CA LEU A 73 19.03 -13.49 32.63
C LEU A 73 19.78 -14.64 31.93
N ARG A 74 20.51 -14.34 30.84
CA ARG A 74 21.35 -15.31 30.15
C ARG A 74 22.53 -15.74 31.02
N ASP A 75 23.24 -14.78 31.59
CA ASP A 75 24.39 -15.02 32.46
C ASP A 75 23.99 -15.89 33.66
N GLN A 76 22.86 -15.59 34.32
CA GLN A 76 22.35 -16.40 35.42
C GLN A 76 21.99 -17.83 35.01
N LYS A 77 21.37 -18.01 33.83
CA LYS A 77 21.04 -19.35 33.34
C LYS A 77 22.30 -20.19 33.07
N GLU A 78 23.36 -19.57 32.55
CA GLU A 78 24.65 -20.26 32.36
C GLU A 78 25.30 -20.63 33.70
N VAL A 79 25.30 -19.70 34.67
CA VAL A 79 25.82 -19.95 36.03
C VAL A 79 25.08 -21.10 36.70
N ILE A 80 23.74 -21.12 36.62
CA ILE A 80 22.88 -22.18 37.18
C ILE A 80 23.17 -23.53 36.51
N THR A 81 23.38 -23.56 35.19
CA THR A 81 23.51 -24.81 34.42
C THR A 81 24.91 -25.44 34.52
N VAL A 82 25.97 -24.64 34.63
CA VAL A 82 27.37 -25.12 34.50
C VAL A 82 28.05 -25.37 35.86
N SER A 83 27.43 -25.00 36.98
CA SER A 83 27.88 -25.27 38.36
C SER A 83 29.37 -24.95 38.65
N LYS A 84 30.00 -23.98 37.95
CA LYS A 84 31.38 -23.53 38.25
C LYS A 84 31.77 -22.22 37.57
N LYS A 85 32.31 -21.33 38.41
CA LYS A 85 33.05 -20.06 38.16
C LYS A 85 32.23 -18.90 37.60
N SER A 86 32.36 -17.77 38.31
CA SER A 86 32.05 -16.42 37.82
C SER A 86 32.53 -16.28 36.37
N ILE A 87 31.60 -16.03 35.47
CA ILE A 87 31.93 -15.57 34.13
C ILE A 87 32.53 -14.18 34.33
N ASP A 88 33.80 -14.00 33.94
CA ASP A 88 34.42 -12.68 33.93
C ASP A 88 33.54 -11.77 33.05
N ASP A 89 33.18 -10.58 33.54
CA ASP A 89 32.20 -9.65 32.94
C ASP A 89 30.69 -10.03 33.02
N SER A 90 30.27 -10.99 33.85
CA SER A 90 28.84 -11.25 34.08
C SER A 90 28.16 -10.10 34.82
N ILE A 91 26.93 -9.77 34.42
CA ILE A 91 26.11 -8.84 35.21
C ILE A 91 25.61 -9.58 36.45
N ASP A 92 25.98 -9.10 37.63
CA ASP A 92 25.44 -9.63 38.89
C ASP A 92 24.07 -9.02 39.23
N ALA A 93 23.39 -9.61 40.21
CA ALA A 93 22.06 -9.17 40.60
C ALA A 93 22.07 -7.78 41.23
N ASP A 94 23.10 -7.41 41.99
CA ASP A 94 23.20 -6.12 42.68
C ASP A 94 23.38 -4.98 41.67
N GLU A 95 24.23 -5.17 40.65
CA GLU A 95 24.38 -4.27 39.51
C GLU A 95 23.08 -4.10 38.74
N MET A 96 22.40 -5.21 38.41
CA MET A 96 21.11 -5.16 37.70
C MET A 96 20.03 -4.42 38.53
N ILE A 97 19.93 -4.71 39.84
CA ILE A 97 19.00 -4.04 40.77
C ILE A 97 19.29 -2.55 40.83
N ARG A 98 20.57 -2.18 41.03
CA ARG A 98 21.02 -0.78 41.13
C ARG A 98 20.65 0.02 39.90
N ASP A 99 20.87 -0.54 38.72
CA ASP A 99 20.66 0.17 37.46
C ASP A 99 19.17 0.30 37.12
N ILE A 100 18.38 -0.78 37.26
CA ILE A 100 16.93 -0.74 37.00
C ILE A 100 16.21 0.16 38.02
N ARG A 101 16.62 0.14 39.29
CA ARG A 101 16.00 0.94 40.37
C ARG A 101 16.67 2.29 40.59
N ASN A 102 17.59 2.71 39.73
CA ASN A 102 18.24 4.01 39.85
C ASN A 102 17.19 5.14 39.86
N VAL A 103 17.33 6.07 40.81
CA VAL A 103 16.31 7.12 41.06
C VAL A 103 16.21 8.13 39.91
N GLN A 104 17.27 8.33 39.14
CA GLN A 104 17.33 9.31 38.05
C GLN A 104 17.26 8.66 36.66
N LEU A 105 17.93 7.52 36.49
CA LEU A 105 18.12 6.85 35.20
C LEU A 105 17.57 5.41 35.17
N GLY A 106 16.89 4.97 36.22
CA GLY A 106 16.29 3.64 36.27
C GLY A 106 14.97 3.55 35.52
N ALA A 107 14.45 2.34 35.37
CA ALA A 107 13.24 2.06 34.61
C ALA A 107 12.04 2.90 35.07
N ASN A 108 11.88 3.07 36.38
CA ASN A 108 10.80 3.88 36.96
C ASN A 108 10.93 5.38 36.59
N ALA A 109 12.14 5.94 36.69
CA ALA A 109 12.40 7.33 36.38
C ALA A 109 12.13 7.62 34.89
N THR A 110 12.61 6.74 34.01
CA THR A 110 12.40 6.81 32.57
C THR A 110 10.92 6.66 32.19
N ALA A 111 10.20 5.71 32.79
CA ALA A 111 8.76 5.55 32.56
C ALA A 111 7.96 6.79 32.98
N ASN A 112 8.31 7.43 34.09
CA ASN A 112 7.64 8.67 34.50
C ASN A 112 7.84 9.81 33.49
N LYS A 113 9.01 9.90 32.84
CA LYS A 113 9.24 10.86 31.76
C LYS A 113 8.41 10.54 30.52
N VAL A 114 8.36 9.26 30.13
CA VAL A 114 7.46 8.79 29.06
C VAL A 114 6.02 9.20 29.37
N TYR A 115 5.53 8.93 30.58
CA TYR A 115 4.17 9.28 31.02
C TYR A 115 3.92 10.79 31.05
N ALA A 116 4.94 11.59 31.35
CA ALA A 116 4.85 13.04 31.31
C ALA A 116 4.70 13.56 29.87
N ILE A 117 5.49 13.03 28.94
CA ILE A 117 5.41 13.36 27.51
C ILE A 117 4.07 12.91 26.93
N THR A 118 3.64 11.68 27.22
CA THR A 118 2.38 11.10 26.73
C THR A 118 1.15 11.56 27.53
N ARG A 119 1.30 12.48 28.50
CA ARG A 119 0.19 12.96 29.33
C ARG A 119 -0.97 13.50 28.49
N ASN A 120 -0.64 14.20 27.41
CA ASN A 120 -1.56 14.75 26.40
C ASN A 120 -1.58 13.90 25.12
N LEU A 121 -1.68 12.58 25.26
CA LEU A 121 -1.74 11.62 24.16
C LEU A 121 -2.72 12.00 23.05
N PHE A 122 -3.86 12.59 23.38
CA PHE A 122 -4.83 13.07 22.39
C PHE A 122 -4.26 14.11 21.41
N GLN A 123 -3.43 15.03 21.90
CA GLN A 123 -2.81 16.07 21.08
C GLN A 123 -1.73 15.46 20.18
N ILE A 124 -0.94 14.54 20.71
CA ILE A 124 0.06 13.78 19.95
C ILE A 124 -0.60 13.05 18.77
N LEU A 125 -1.69 12.32 19.03
CA LEU A 125 -2.43 11.60 18.00
C LEU A 125 -2.98 12.57 16.93
N LEU A 126 -3.52 13.73 17.34
CA LEU A 126 -4.01 14.73 16.40
C LEU A 126 -2.90 15.28 15.49
N GLU A 127 -1.73 15.57 16.04
CA GLU A 127 -0.56 16.03 15.27
C GLU A 127 -0.08 14.96 14.29
N MET A 128 -0.04 13.69 14.72
CA MET A 128 0.28 12.56 13.85
C MET A 128 -0.67 12.46 12.66
N GLU A 129 -1.97 12.62 12.87
CA GLU A 129 -2.98 12.58 11.81
C GLU A 129 -2.82 13.75 10.83
N LEU A 130 -2.60 14.97 11.33
CA LEU A 130 -2.33 16.13 10.48
C LEU A 130 -1.08 15.90 9.62
N MET A 131 0.01 15.41 10.20
CA MET A 131 1.21 15.09 9.43
C MET A 131 0.94 14.04 8.36
N SER A 132 0.23 12.96 8.72
CA SER A 132 -0.07 11.85 7.80
C SER A 132 -0.80 12.32 6.53
N TYR A 133 -1.58 13.39 6.64
CA TYR A 133 -2.30 13.98 5.52
C TYR A 133 -1.40 14.79 4.57
N TYR A 134 -0.35 15.44 5.09
CA TYR A 134 0.46 16.40 4.34
C TYR A 134 1.78 15.86 3.80
N SER A 135 2.31 14.76 4.33
CA SER A 135 3.64 14.30 3.91
C SER A 135 3.63 13.22 2.84
N LYS A 136 4.65 13.36 1.99
CA LYS A 136 4.82 12.72 0.70
C LYS A 136 5.42 11.31 0.79
N GLU A 137 5.85 10.89 1.97
CA GLU A 137 6.74 9.72 2.18
C GLU A 137 6.11 8.61 3.03
N TYR A 138 4.81 8.67 3.30
CA TYR A 138 4.18 7.78 4.29
C TYR A 138 3.52 6.57 3.64
N PHE A 139 4.04 5.38 3.98
CA PHE A 139 3.51 4.10 3.52
C PHE A 139 2.49 3.50 4.51
N GLN A 140 1.77 4.35 5.27
CA GLN A 140 0.85 3.93 6.33
C GLN A 140 -0.34 4.89 6.43
N SER A 141 -1.50 4.36 6.88
CA SER A 141 -2.70 5.15 7.14
C SER A 141 -2.65 5.80 8.53
N PRO A 142 -3.44 6.86 8.80
CA PRO A 142 -3.55 7.43 10.15
C PRO A 142 -3.90 6.38 11.21
N GLN A 143 -4.83 5.46 10.89
CA GLN A 143 -5.19 4.37 11.80
C GLN A 143 -4.02 3.42 12.08
N GLN A 144 -3.24 3.06 11.05
CA GLN A 144 -2.05 2.23 11.21
C GLN A 144 -1.00 2.93 12.08
N MET A 145 -0.83 4.24 11.91
CA MET A 145 0.11 5.04 12.70
C MET A 145 -0.27 5.03 14.20
N TYR A 146 -1.56 5.16 14.51
CA TYR A 146 -2.08 5.05 15.88
C TYR A 146 -1.87 3.66 16.49
N TYR A 147 -2.13 2.60 15.72
CA TYR A 147 -1.90 1.22 16.15
C TYR A 147 -0.42 0.97 16.46
N ASN A 148 0.47 1.40 15.56
CA ASN A 148 1.91 1.26 15.73
C ASN A 148 2.39 2.03 16.97
N PHE A 149 1.89 3.25 17.19
CA PHE A 149 2.25 4.04 18.36
C PHE A 149 1.78 3.41 19.67
N TYR A 150 0.57 2.85 19.69
CA TYR A 150 0.09 2.07 20.84
C TYR A 150 1.00 0.89 21.16
N ASN A 151 1.34 0.08 20.14
CA ASN A 151 2.22 -1.07 20.33
C ASN A 151 3.59 -0.64 20.85
N VAL A 152 4.10 0.50 20.35
CA VAL A 152 5.36 1.06 20.83
C VAL A 152 5.29 1.34 22.32
N LEU A 153 4.29 2.08 22.79
CA LEU A 153 4.14 2.43 24.21
C LEU A 153 3.86 1.20 25.08
N ALA A 154 2.90 0.36 24.69
CA ALA A 154 2.49 -0.81 25.45
C ALA A 154 3.63 -1.81 25.67
N LEU A 155 4.49 -2.02 24.67
CA LEU A 155 5.65 -2.89 24.79
C LEU A 155 6.67 -2.35 25.81
N ARG A 156 6.94 -1.03 25.82
CA ARG A 156 7.90 -0.42 26.75
C ARG A 156 7.35 -0.34 28.17
N ASP A 157 6.06 -0.10 28.33
CA ASP A 157 5.38 -0.20 29.62
C ASP A 157 5.53 -1.59 30.21
N LEU A 158 5.32 -2.63 29.40
CA LEU A 158 5.42 -4.02 29.82
C LEU A 158 6.87 -4.40 30.19
N LYS A 159 7.86 -4.02 29.37
CA LYS A 159 9.29 -4.19 29.65
C LYS A 159 9.65 -3.53 30.99
N THR A 160 9.23 -2.28 31.20
CA THR A 160 9.48 -1.53 32.45
C THR A 160 8.83 -2.21 33.65
N TYR A 161 7.54 -2.55 33.53
CA TYR A 161 6.78 -3.21 34.60
C TYR A 161 7.51 -4.48 35.06
N ILE A 162 7.89 -5.34 34.12
CA ILE A 162 8.50 -6.64 34.42
C ILE A 162 9.90 -6.52 35.00
N MET A 163 10.72 -5.60 34.47
CA MET A 163 12.04 -5.32 35.06
C MET A 163 11.91 -4.91 36.53
N ILE A 164 10.99 -3.99 36.85
CA ILE A 164 10.79 -3.53 38.22
C ILE A 164 10.25 -4.65 39.12
N GLU A 165 9.22 -5.38 38.67
CA GLU A 165 8.68 -6.51 39.42
C GLU A 165 9.74 -7.57 39.73
N TYR A 166 10.60 -7.87 38.75
CA TYR A 166 11.70 -8.80 38.95
C TYR A 166 12.67 -8.29 40.01
N THR A 167 13.07 -7.02 39.95
CA THR A 167 14.03 -6.46 40.93
C THR A 167 13.51 -6.54 42.37
N TYR A 168 12.20 -6.46 42.58
CA TYR A 168 11.58 -6.65 43.89
C TYR A 168 11.62 -8.11 44.32
N LEU A 169 11.30 -9.04 43.41
CA LEU A 169 11.29 -10.46 43.70
C LEU A 169 12.69 -11.01 43.95
N ILE A 170 13.67 -10.68 43.11
CA ILE A 170 15.03 -11.19 43.23
C ILE A 170 15.74 -10.62 44.46
N ASP A 171 15.55 -9.32 44.78
CA ASP A 171 16.12 -8.76 46.01
C ASP A 171 15.52 -9.42 47.25
N GLN A 172 14.22 -9.73 47.23
CA GLN A 172 13.59 -10.49 48.29
C GLN A 172 14.17 -11.90 48.42
N VAL A 173 14.45 -12.57 47.30
CA VAL A 173 15.08 -13.90 47.26
C VAL A 173 16.51 -13.88 47.81
N LEU A 174 17.34 -12.95 47.34
CA LEU A 174 18.73 -12.81 47.77
C LEU A 174 18.85 -12.47 49.27
N ASN A 175 17.86 -11.76 49.81
CA ASN A 175 17.79 -11.42 51.23
C ASN A 175 16.99 -12.44 52.08
N ASN A 176 16.78 -13.66 51.58
CA ASN A 176 16.06 -14.74 52.29
C ASN A 176 14.68 -14.31 52.83
N GLY A 177 13.94 -13.52 52.05
CA GLY A 177 12.60 -13.05 52.42
C GLY A 177 12.56 -11.91 53.45
N LYS A 178 13.72 -11.37 53.89
CA LYS A 178 13.77 -10.31 54.91
C LYS A 178 13.19 -8.97 54.42
N HIS A 179 13.31 -8.68 53.13
CA HIS A 179 12.71 -7.48 52.53
C HIS A 179 11.28 -7.74 52.08
N ASN A 180 10.37 -6.81 52.40
CA ASN A 180 8.98 -6.87 51.94
C ASN A 180 8.72 -5.82 50.85
N TYR A 181 8.67 -6.28 49.60
CA TYR A 181 8.36 -5.44 48.45
C TYR A 181 6.91 -5.51 47.98
N GLN A 182 6.05 -6.26 48.67
CA GLN A 182 4.66 -6.43 48.27
C GLN A 182 3.92 -5.09 48.09
N PRO A 183 4.05 -4.07 48.96
CA PRO A 183 3.40 -2.78 48.74
C PRO A 183 3.89 -2.07 47.47
N LEU A 184 5.20 -2.11 47.22
CA LEU A 184 5.85 -1.48 46.06
C LEU A 184 5.45 -2.19 44.75
N ALA A 185 5.36 -3.52 44.76
CA ALA A 185 4.89 -4.31 43.62
C ALA A 185 3.42 -4.03 43.30
N ILE A 186 2.56 -3.93 44.33
CA ILE A 186 1.15 -3.54 44.14
C ILE A 186 1.05 -2.14 43.55
N GLU A 187 1.85 -1.18 44.03
CA GLU A 187 1.87 0.18 43.51
C GLU A 187 2.36 0.22 42.04
N ASN A 188 3.45 -0.48 41.74
CA ASN A 188 4.00 -0.58 40.40
C ASN A 188 2.98 -1.17 39.41
N ARG A 189 2.29 -2.25 39.81
CA ARG A 189 1.20 -2.84 39.04
C ARG A 189 0.05 -1.85 38.81
N LYS A 190 -0.43 -1.17 39.85
CA LYS A 190 -1.51 -0.17 39.72
C LYS A 190 -1.13 0.93 38.75
N ARG A 191 0.12 1.41 38.80
CA ARG A 191 0.63 2.44 37.89
C ARG A 191 0.70 1.95 36.44
N PHE A 192 1.22 0.74 36.22
CA PHE A 192 1.25 0.11 34.90
C PHE A 192 -0.18 -0.02 34.33
N GLU A 193 -1.11 -0.60 35.10
CA GLU A 193 -2.51 -0.77 34.69
C GLU A 193 -3.18 0.59 34.39
N ALA A 194 -2.92 1.62 35.19
CA ALA A 194 -3.48 2.95 34.96
C ALA A 194 -2.98 3.57 33.64
N HIS A 195 -1.67 3.51 33.37
CA HIS A 195 -1.11 4.04 32.13
C HIS A 195 -1.56 3.23 30.91
N TYR A 196 -1.49 1.90 30.98
CA TYR A 196 -1.97 1.00 29.94
C TYR A 196 -3.42 1.26 29.56
N ASN A 197 -4.32 1.35 30.54
CA ASN A 197 -5.74 1.60 30.30
C ASN A 197 -5.98 2.99 29.70
N LYS A 198 -5.25 4.01 30.17
CA LYS A 198 -5.33 5.38 29.60
C LYS A 198 -4.86 5.41 28.15
N THR A 199 -3.75 4.76 27.83
CA THR A 199 -3.20 4.70 26.49
C THR A 199 -4.13 3.95 25.55
N LEU A 200 -4.60 2.76 25.95
CA LEU A 200 -5.53 1.95 25.18
C LEU A 200 -6.83 2.70 24.87
N SER A 201 -7.45 3.32 25.88
CA SER A 201 -8.71 4.06 25.71
C SER A 201 -8.54 5.30 24.83
N SER A 202 -7.43 6.04 24.98
CA SER A 202 -7.14 7.23 24.19
C SER A 202 -6.89 6.87 22.72
N VAL A 203 -6.07 5.85 22.46
CA VAL A 203 -5.80 5.40 21.09
C VAL A 203 -7.04 4.81 20.45
N ARG A 204 -7.75 3.90 21.15
CA ARG A 204 -8.96 3.26 20.63
C ARG A 204 -10.04 4.28 20.29
N SER A 205 -10.27 5.29 21.14
CA SER A 205 -11.28 6.31 20.87
C SER A 205 -10.97 7.15 19.62
N ARG A 206 -9.70 7.28 19.23
CA ARG A 206 -9.29 7.92 17.96
C ARG A 206 -9.28 6.99 16.77
N MET A 207 -8.81 5.75 16.94
CA MET A 207 -8.72 4.76 15.87
C MET A 207 -10.07 4.45 15.21
N VAL A 208 -11.17 4.51 15.95
CA VAL A 208 -12.53 4.27 15.42
C VAL A 208 -12.92 5.29 14.36
N TYR A 209 -12.41 6.52 14.46
CA TYR A 209 -12.75 7.61 13.54
C TYR A 209 -11.65 7.92 12.54
N SER A 210 -10.48 7.28 12.65
CA SER A 210 -9.36 7.55 11.77
C SER A 210 -9.44 6.76 10.47
N SER A 211 -8.96 7.38 9.40
CA SER A 211 -8.98 6.78 8.07
C SER A 211 -8.03 5.58 7.98
N THR A 212 -8.50 4.52 7.33
CA THR A 212 -7.68 3.37 6.87
C THR A 212 -6.97 3.64 5.55
N LYS A 213 -7.31 4.74 4.87
CA LYS A 213 -6.71 5.12 3.58
C LYS A 213 -5.30 5.66 3.81
N TYR A 214 -4.39 5.26 2.93
CA TYR A 214 -3.07 5.87 2.82
C TYR A 214 -2.84 6.30 1.37
N TRP A 215 -2.03 7.34 1.20
CA TRP A 215 -1.76 7.93 -0.10
C TRP A 215 -0.28 7.78 -0.41
N ARG A 216 0.04 7.42 -1.65
CA ARG A 216 1.40 7.51 -2.18
C ARG A 216 1.44 8.67 -3.15
N THR A 217 2.46 9.51 -3.01
CA THR A 217 2.66 10.59 -3.98
C THR A 217 3.04 10.04 -5.34
N ASP A 218 2.60 10.75 -6.38
CA ASP A 218 3.06 10.45 -7.73
C ASP A 218 4.57 10.66 -7.81
N PRO A 219 5.29 9.80 -8.56
CA PRO A 219 6.72 9.98 -8.78
C PRO A 219 6.99 11.29 -9.54
N GLU A 220 8.15 11.90 -9.31
CA GLU A 220 8.54 13.16 -9.98
C GLU A 220 8.52 13.06 -11.51
N SER A 221 8.79 11.86 -12.04
CA SER A 221 8.72 11.58 -13.46
C SER A 221 7.97 10.27 -13.73
N HIS A 222 7.09 10.31 -14.73
CA HIS A 222 6.33 9.15 -15.18
C HIS A 222 7.04 8.44 -16.34
N SER A 223 7.14 7.11 -16.24
CA SER A 223 7.73 6.26 -17.27
C SER A 223 6.75 5.15 -17.67
N LYS A 224 6.62 4.94 -18.98
CA LYS A 224 5.72 3.93 -19.56
C LYS A 224 6.18 2.53 -19.16
N GLY A 225 5.26 1.69 -18.72
CA GLY A 225 5.54 0.32 -18.24
C GLY A 225 5.98 0.24 -16.78
N THR A 226 6.23 1.39 -16.13
CA THR A 226 6.58 1.45 -14.70
C THR A 226 5.50 2.18 -13.91
N THR A 227 5.17 3.42 -14.30
CA THR A 227 4.23 4.28 -13.56
C THR A 227 2.91 4.46 -14.31
N TYR A 228 2.88 4.23 -15.62
CA TYR A 228 1.67 4.31 -16.42
C TYR A 228 1.74 3.38 -17.63
N ASP A 229 0.57 3.11 -18.17
CA ASP A 229 0.37 2.40 -19.42
C ASP A 229 -0.74 3.08 -20.22
N GLU A 230 -0.70 2.98 -21.56
CA GLU A 230 -1.67 3.67 -22.44
C GLU A 230 -2.45 2.70 -23.32
N PHE A 231 -3.77 2.88 -23.45
CA PHE A 231 -4.52 2.25 -24.55
C PHE A 231 -4.16 2.96 -25.85
N THR A 232 -3.47 2.26 -26.74
CA THR A 232 -3.04 2.83 -28.01
C THR A 232 -4.20 2.86 -29.00
N ARG A 233 -4.39 3.99 -29.67
CA ARG A 233 -5.36 4.15 -30.77
C ARG A 233 -6.81 3.71 -30.48
N LEU A 234 -7.26 3.75 -29.23
CA LEU A 234 -8.62 3.36 -28.84
C LEU A 234 -9.68 4.22 -29.54
N LEU A 235 -9.60 5.55 -29.37
CA LEU A 235 -10.47 6.55 -29.99
C LEU A 235 -9.66 7.79 -30.32
N GLN A 236 -8.91 7.73 -31.42
CA GLN A 236 -8.08 8.85 -31.85
C GLN A 236 -8.78 9.71 -32.88
N GLY A 237 -8.45 11.00 -32.87
CA GLY A 237 -8.84 11.90 -33.95
C GLY A 237 -8.35 11.37 -35.30
N HIS A 238 -9.21 11.44 -36.31
CA HIS A 238 -8.96 11.01 -37.68
C HIS A 238 -9.62 12.00 -38.62
N ILE A 239 -8.88 12.41 -39.65
CA ILE A 239 -9.39 13.35 -40.65
C ILE A 239 -10.09 12.54 -41.75
N GLN A 240 -11.25 12.96 -42.22
CA GLN A 240 -11.92 12.29 -43.32
C GLN A 240 -12.67 13.29 -44.17
N ASN A 241 -12.52 13.21 -45.49
CA ASN A 241 -13.30 14.04 -46.41
C ASN A 241 -14.76 13.57 -46.43
N GLU A 242 -15.71 14.51 -46.47
CA GLU A 242 -17.16 14.24 -46.57
C GLU A 242 -17.51 13.29 -47.70
N VAL A 243 -16.83 13.41 -48.85
CA VAL A 243 -17.04 12.57 -50.04
C VAL A 243 -16.79 11.08 -49.74
N ASP A 244 -15.93 10.78 -48.78
CA ASP A 244 -15.52 9.41 -48.45
C ASP A 244 -16.30 8.81 -47.27
N MET A 245 -17.22 9.57 -46.67
CA MET A 245 -18.02 9.14 -45.51
C MET A 245 -19.41 8.62 -45.87
N ASN A 246 -19.77 8.61 -47.16
CA ASN A 246 -21.03 8.07 -47.67
C ASN A 246 -20.82 7.21 -48.92
N HIS A 247 -21.75 6.27 -49.15
CA HIS A 247 -21.71 5.38 -50.31
C HIS A 247 -21.85 6.12 -51.65
N GLN A 248 -22.57 7.23 -51.65
CA GLN A 248 -22.88 8.02 -52.85
C GLN A 248 -21.69 8.85 -53.35
N ARG A 249 -20.59 8.89 -52.59
CA ARG A 249 -19.41 9.72 -52.87
C ARG A 249 -19.77 11.19 -53.12
N SER A 250 -20.56 11.75 -52.21
CA SER A 250 -21.16 13.08 -52.31
C SER A 250 -20.73 14.01 -51.17
N CYS A 251 -20.73 15.33 -51.43
CA CYS A 251 -20.46 16.37 -50.44
C CYS A 251 -21.69 17.27 -50.21
N ARG A 252 -22.89 16.69 -50.34
CA ARG A 252 -24.16 17.41 -50.09
C ARG A 252 -24.49 17.56 -48.61
N SER A 253 -23.82 16.79 -47.76
CA SER A 253 -23.94 16.83 -46.30
C SER A 253 -22.74 17.56 -45.71
N THR A 254 -22.90 18.04 -44.49
CA THR A 254 -21.84 18.68 -43.71
C THR A 254 -21.19 17.66 -42.76
N CYS A 255 -19.98 17.96 -42.29
CA CYS A 255 -19.30 17.14 -41.28
C CYS A 255 -20.16 16.76 -40.06
N ALA A 256 -21.05 17.64 -39.60
CA ALA A 256 -21.88 17.42 -38.42
C ALA A 256 -23.00 16.38 -38.66
N ASP A 257 -23.40 16.17 -39.91
CA ASP A 257 -24.40 15.16 -40.28
C ASP A 257 -23.87 13.74 -40.08
N TYR A 258 -22.54 13.57 -40.04
CA TYR A 258 -21.86 12.29 -39.83
C TYR A 258 -21.63 12.00 -38.34
N SER A 259 -22.73 11.85 -37.60
CA SER A 259 -22.67 11.43 -36.19
C SER A 259 -22.08 10.02 -36.00
N MET A 260 -22.39 9.10 -36.94
CA MET A 260 -21.76 7.79 -37.07
C MET A 260 -21.64 7.43 -38.56
N ALA A 261 -20.41 7.22 -39.02
CA ALA A 261 -20.10 6.94 -40.42
C ALA A 261 -19.00 5.86 -40.55
N LYS A 262 -18.66 5.51 -41.78
CA LYS A 262 -17.52 4.66 -42.13
C LYS A 262 -16.77 5.28 -43.30
N SER A 263 -15.50 4.95 -43.43
CA SER A 263 -14.72 5.33 -44.62
C SER A 263 -15.07 4.38 -45.77
N TYR A 264 -15.47 4.93 -46.92
CA TYR A 264 -15.75 4.19 -48.17
C TYR A 264 -14.60 4.26 -49.18
N GLY A 265 -13.48 4.87 -48.80
CA GLY A 265 -12.31 4.98 -49.66
C GLY A 265 -11.56 6.28 -49.46
N CYS A 266 -10.90 6.69 -50.53
CA CYS A 266 -10.28 8.00 -50.65
C CYS A 266 -10.45 8.44 -52.09
N TYR A 267 -11.40 9.34 -52.32
CA TYR A 267 -11.84 9.74 -53.65
C TYR A 267 -10.72 10.41 -54.45
N ASP A 268 -9.97 11.29 -53.81
CA ASP A 268 -8.80 11.95 -54.39
C ASP A 268 -7.53 11.11 -54.14
N SER A 269 -7.40 9.99 -54.87
CA SER A 269 -6.33 9.02 -54.66
C SER A 269 -4.92 9.60 -54.75
N ASP A 270 -4.75 10.69 -55.49
CA ASP A 270 -3.46 11.36 -55.68
C ASP A 270 -3.10 12.31 -54.54
N SER A 271 -4.09 12.69 -53.72
CA SER A 271 -3.89 13.51 -52.54
C SER A 271 -2.79 12.96 -51.63
N PRO A 272 -1.87 13.82 -51.13
CA PRO A 272 -0.92 13.43 -50.09
C PRO A 272 -1.59 12.80 -48.87
N TYR A 273 -2.84 13.19 -48.58
CA TYR A 273 -3.66 12.67 -47.50
C TYR A 273 -4.01 11.18 -47.71
N CYS A 274 -4.45 10.82 -48.91
CA CYS A 274 -4.94 9.47 -49.21
C CYS A 274 -3.86 8.38 -49.12
N LYS A 275 -2.59 8.78 -49.09
CA LYS A 275 -1.43 7.92 -48.84
C LYS A 275 -1.22 7.63 -47.35
N LEU A 276 -1.97 8.25 -46.45
CA LEU A 276 -1.92 7.99 -45.01
C LEU A 276 -2.82 6.84 -44.60
N GLU A 277 -2.57 6.33 -43.40
CA GLU A 277 -3.36 5.24 -42.83
C GLU A 277 -4.80 5.69 -42.59
N LYS A 278 -5.74 4.91 -43.14
CA LYS A 278 -7.18 5.17 -43.05
C LYS A 278 -7.74 4.69 -41.70
N CYS A 279 -8.99 5.07 -41.43
CA CYS A 279 -9.77 4.45 -40.37
C CYS A 279 -10.52 3.26 -40.95
N GLY A 280 -10.15 2.03 -40.57
CA GLY A 280 -10.83 0.82 -41.02
C GLY A 280 -12.14 0.52 -40.29
N GLY A 281 -12.38 1.23 -39.18
CA GLY A 281 -13.56 1.06 -38.33
C GLY A 281 -14.61 2.14 -38.53
N ARG A 282 -15.22 2.58 -37.43
CA ARG A 282 -16.28 3.59 -37.45
C ARG A 282 -15.70 4.97 -37.20
N LEU A 283 -16.27 5.95 -37.91
CA LEU A 283 -16.05 7.36 -37.70
C LEU A 283 -17.18 7.88 -36.83
N ILE A 284 -16.85 8.47 -35.69
CA ILE A 284 -17.83 8.89 -34.68
C ILE A 284 -17.72 10.38 -34.42
N GLY A 285 -18.86 11.07 -34.35
CA GLY A 285 -18.95 12.46 -33.93
C GLY A 285 -18.11 13.41 -34.79
N CYS A 286 -18.22 13.27 -36.11
CA CYS A 286 -17.46 14.12 -37.03
C CYS A 286 -17.88 15.58 -36.91
N ARG A 287 -16.91 16.49 -37.05
CA ARG A 287 -17.15 17.93 -37.01
C ARG A 287 -16.26 18.66 -37.99
N PHE A 288 -16.80 19.75 -38.53
CA PHE A 288 -16.02 20.70 -39.31
C PHE A 288 -15.17 21.55 -38.36
N VAL A 289 -13.90 21.74 -38.70
CA VAL A 289 -13.02 22.65 -37.96
C VAL A 289 -12.65 23.81 -38.88
N LYS A 290 -11.93 23.51 -39.97
CA LYS A 290 -11.64 24.41 -41.11
C LYS A 290 -11.35 23.60 -42.36
N SER A 291 -11.43 24.28 -43.51
CA SER A 291 -11.23 23.71 -44.85
C SER A 291 -9.83 23.12 -45.02
N ASP A 292 -8.81 23.89 -44.61
CA ASP A 292 -7.42 23.60 -44.98
C ASP A 292 -6.54 23.45 -43.74
N MET A 293 -5.63 22.48 -43.81
CA MET A 293 -4.77 22.12 -42.68
C MET A 293 -3.45 21.48 -43.12
N ASP A 294 -2.41 21.73 -42.34
CA ASP A 294 -1.18 20.97 -42.38
C ASP A 294 -1.23 19.85 -41.34
N ILE A 295 -1.01 18.62 -41.79
CA ILE A 295 -0.94 17.46 -40.92
C ILE A 295 0.47 16.93 -40.82
N CYS A 296 0.82 16.50 -39.63
CA CYS A 296 2.05 15.84 -39.32
C CYS A 296 1.76 14.39 -38.91
N PRO A 297 1.94 13.41 -39.81
CA PRO A 297 1.77 12.00 -39.47
C PRO A 297 2.69 11.61 -38.33
N ALA A 298 2.20 10.76 -37.43
CA ALA A 298 3.00 10.27 -36.33
C ALA A 298 4.16 9.40 -36.83
N ARG A 299 5.30 9.49 -36.14
CA ARG A 299 6.44 8.57 -36.38
C ARG A 299 6.25 7.25 -35.65
N THR A 300 5.52 7.28 -34.53
CA THR A 300 5.28 6.11 -33.68
C THR A 300 3.90 5.51 -33.97
N LYS A 301 3.76 4.21 -33.71
CA LYS A 301 2.51 3.48 -33.93
C LYS A 301 1.44 3.75 -32.87
N SER A 302 1.76 4.45 -31.77
CA SER A 302 0.79 4.69 -30.68
C SER A 302 -0.23 5.79 -30.99
N ARG A 303 0.05 6.66 -31.96
CA ARG A 303 -0.83 7.77 -32.38
C ARG A 303 -0.88 7.95 -33.90
N ARG A 304 -1.91 8.62 -34.42
CA ARG A 304 -2.08 8.91 -35.87
C ARG A 304 -1.30 10.14 -36.35
N TYR A 305 -1.27 11.19 -35.54
CA TYR A 305 -0.64 12.47 -35.89
C TYR A 305 0.21 12.97 -34.71
N GLU A 306 1.35 13.62 -34.97
CA GLU A 306 2.05 14.41 -33.93
C GLU A 306 1.37 15.76 -33.73
N PHE A 307 0.94 16.39 -34.83
CA PHE A 307 0.13 17.59 -34.79
C PHE A 307 -0.76 17.76 -36.03
N ILE A 308 -1.77 18.60 -35.89
CA ILE A 308 -2.61 19.13 -36.96
C ILE A 308 -2.69 20.64 -36.77
N ARG A 309 -2.31 21.40 -37.80
CA ARG A 309 -2.34 22.85 -37.80
C ARG A 309 -3.34 23.31 -38.84
N TYR A 310 -4.42 23.92 -38.40
CA TYR A 310 -5.41 24.54 -39.27
C TYR A 310 -4.93 25.90 -39.74
N GLU A 311 -5.43 26.35 -40.90
CA GLU A 311 -5.06 27.63 -41.51
C GLU A 311 -5.26 28.84 -40.58
N ASN A 312 -6.31 28.82 -39.75
CA ASN A 312 -6.60 29.87 -38.77
C ASN A 312 -5.63 29.91 -37.56
N GLY A 313 -4.54 29.15 -37.60
CA GLY A 313 -3.53 29.07 -36.54
C GLY A 313 -3.87 28.07 -35.44
N ARG A 314 -5.05 27.44 -35.43
CA ARG A 314 -5.40 26.43 -34.42
C ARG A 314 -4.47 25.22 -34.56
N LEU A 315 -3.81 24.84 -33.48
CA LEU A 315 -2.90 23.70 -33.43
C LEU A 315 -3.43 22.64 -32.46
N PHE A 316 -3.51 21.39 -32.91
CA PHE A 316 -3.66 20.23 -32.05
C PHE A 316 -2.34 19.46 -32.02
N GLY A 317 -1.85 19.12 -30.83
CA GLY A 317 -0.55 18.47 -30.66
C GLY A 317 0.60 19.45 -30.41
N LYS A 318 1.85 18.99 -30.57
CA LYS A 318 3.05 19.81 -30.40
C LYS A 318 3.73 20.02 -31.75
N ASN A 319 4.07 21.27 -32.06
CA ASN A 319 4.72 21.65 -33.32
C ASN A 319 6.17 21.18 -33.33
N ASN A 320 6.37 19.89 -33.61
CA ASN A 320 7.68 19.26 -33.74
C ASN A 320 8.12 19.26 -35.22
N ASN A 321 9.42 19.14 -35.49
CA ASN A 321 9.91 19.00 -36.85
C ASN A 321 9.48 17.66 -37.46
N CYS A 322 8.62 17.71 -38.48
CA CYS A 322 8.20 16.56 -39.26
C CYS A 322 7.85 16.94 -40.69
N TRP A 323 7.76 15.94 -41.56
CA TRP A 323 7.28 16.12 -42.92
C TRP A 323 5.78 16.43 -42.88
N LYS A 324 5.42 17.67 -43.24
CA LYS A 324 4.04 18.12 -43.28
C LYS A 324 3.39 17.69 -44.59
N LYS A 325 2.11 17.35 -44.51
CA LYS A 325 1.26 17.18 -45.68
C LYS A 325 0.13 18.19 -45.60
N THR A 326 -0.02 19.01 -46.62
CA THR A 326 -1.13 19.95 -46.71
C THR A 326 -2.35 19.22 -47.24
N VAL A 327 -3.48 19.45 -46.59
CA VAL A 327 -4.77 18.85 -46.88
C VAL A 327 -5.73 20.00 -47.11
N GLU A 328 -6.22 20.11 -48.34
CA GLU A 328 -7.07 21.22 -48.78
C GLU A 328 -8.46 20.70 -49.15
N SER A 329 -9.49 21.44 -48.73
CA SER A 329 -10.86 21.18 -49.17
C SER A 329 -11.04 21.69 -50.61
N TRP A 330 -11.97 21.10 -51.35
CA TRP A 330 -12.09 21.35 -52.78
C TRP A 330 -13.56 21.47 -53.21
N HIS A 331 -13.79 22.16 -54.32
CA HIS A 331 -15.13 22.33 -54.89
C HIS A 331 -15.38 21.33 -56.01
N ARG A 332 -16.59 20.75 -56.02
CA ARG A 332 -17.12 19.94 -57.11
C ARG A 332 -18.39 20.57 -57.64
N TRP A 333 -18.32 21.21 -58.81
CA TRP A 333 -19.43 21.97 -59.37
C TRP A 333 -19.96 22.99 -58.34
N PHE A 334 -21.13 22.74 -57.74
CA PHE A 334 -21.78 23.63 -56.76
C PHE A 334 -21.70 23.12 -55.32
N VAL A 335 -20.95 22.05 -55.03
CA VAL A 335 -20.77 21.51 -53.66
C VAL A 335 -19.33 21.61 -53.20
N HIS A 336 -19.12 21.98 -51.93
CA HIS A 336 -17.80 22.06 -51.30
C HIS A 336 -17.55 20.79 -50.49
N CYS A 337 -16.45 20.10 -50.76
CA CYS A 337 -16.06 18.87 -50.10
C CYS A 337 -15.07 19.16 -48.99
N SER A 338 -15.56 19.18 -47.75
CA SER A 338 -14.76 19.55 -46.59
C SER A 338 -14.05 18.35 -45.97
N TYR A 339 -12.89 18.58 -45.36
CA TYR A 339 -12.27 17.61 -44.46
C TYR A 339 -12.80 17.76 -43.03
N CYS A 340 -13.30 16.66 -42.48
CA CYS A 340 -13.89 16.57 -41.15
C CYS A 340 -12.91 15.96 -40.15
N MET A 341 -12.98 16.41 -38.91
CA MET A 341 -12.33 15.76 -37.78
C MET A 341 -13.33 14.83 -37.09
N CYS A 342 -13.02 13.53 -37.06
CA CYS A 342 -13.85 12.48 -36.44
C CYS A 342 -13.05 11.72 -35.38
N LEU A 343 -13.72 10.98 -34.50
CA LEU A 343 -13.07 9.92 -33.72
C LEU A 343 -13.06 8.63 -34.55
N CYS A 344 -11.91 7.97 -34.65
CA CYS A 344 -11.78 6.68 -35.28
C CYS A 344 -11.82 5.57 -34.23
N ASP A 345 -12.86 4.75 -34.29
CA ASP A 345 -13.02 3.53 -33.51
C ASP A 345 -12.70 2.32 -34.38
N ASP A 346 -11.43 1.94 -34.44
CA ASP A 346 -10.88 0.93 -35.35
C ASP A 346 -10.12 -0.17 -34.60
N PRO A 347 -10.70 -1.38 -34.44
CA PRO A 347 -10.10 -2.48 -33.69
C PRO A 347 -9.05 -3.24 -34.52
N ASN A 348 -8.03 -2.53 -35.02
CA ASN A 348 -6.93 -3.12 -35.78
C ASN A 348 -5.76 -3.56 -34.88
N ILE A 349 -4.69 -4.10 -35.47
CA ILE A 349 -3.50 -4.61 -34.76
C ILE A 349 -2.73 -3.52 -33.98
N LEU A 350 -2.90 -2.25 -34.34
CA LEU A 350 -2.25 -1.10 -33.71
C LEU A 350 -3.09 -0.47 -32.61
N SER A 351 -4.30 -0.98 -32.35
CA SER A 351 -5.15 -0.49 -31.28
C SER A 351 -5.17 -1.44 -30.08
N ASP A 352 -4.48 -1.07 -29.01
CA ASP A 352 -4.58 -1.78 -27.74
C ASP A 352 -5.81 -1.28 -26.99
N ARG A 353 -6.75 -2.19 -26.76
CA ARG A 353 -8.10 -1.86 -26.26
C ARG A 353 -8.71 -3.00 -25.43
N PHE A 354 -7.86 -3.90 -24.94
CA PHE A 354 -8.30 -5.12 -24.28
C PHE A 354 -7.97 -5.08 -22.79
N ILE A 355 -8.85 -5.62 -21.96
CA ILE A 355 -8.70 -5.71 -20.51
C ILE A 355 -8.91 -7.15 -20.11
N ASN A 356 -8.02 -7.68 -19.28
CA ASN A 356 -8.15 -9.01 -18.74
C ASN A 356 -9.31 -9.08 -17.74
N LEU A 357 -10.17 -10.09 -17.90
CA LEU A 357 -11.27 -10.40 -16.99
C LEU A 357 -10.98 -11.62 -16.10
N ARG A 358 -9.88 -12.35 -16.34
CA ARG A 358 -9.51 -13.50 -15.50
C ARG A 358 -9.13 -13.05 -14.09
N PRO A 359 -9.58 -13.77 -13.04
CA PRO A 359 -9.19 -13.48 -11.68
C PRO A 359 -7.72 -13.79 -11.45
N VAL A 360 -7.08 -12.98 -10.60
CA VAL A 360 -5.74 -13.20 -10.10
C VAL A 360 -5.84 -13.41 -8.60
N LEU A 361 -5.35 -14.56 -8.13
CA LEU A 361 -5.53 -15.04 -6.75
C LEU A 361 -4.18 -15.21 -6.06
N SER A 362 -4.11 -14.93 -4.76
CA SER A 362 -2.99 -15.33 -3.92
C SER A 362 -3.06 -16.82 -3.58
N ASP A 363 -1.93 -17.41 -3.19
CA ASP A 363 -1.90 -18.78 -2.67
C ASP A 363 -2.45 -18.86 -1.23
N VAL A 364 -3.77 -18.90 -1.13
CA VAL A 364 -4.49 -19.02 0.15
C VAL A 364 -4.13 -20.32 0.89
N LYS A 365 -3.81 -21.41 0.16
CA LYS A 365 -3.42 -22.68 0.80
C LYS A 365 -2.09 -22.57 1.53
N ALA A 366 -1.20 -21.73 1.02
CA ALA A 366 0.05 -21.37 1.68
C ALA A 366 -0.09 -20.19 2.67
N ASN A 367 -1.32 -19.84 3.08
CA ASN A 367 -1.63 -18.72 3.97
C ASN A 367 -1.14 -17.35 3.45
N LYS A 368 -1.19 -17.14 2.12
CA LYS A 368 -0.76 -15.88 1.51
C LYS A 368 -1.92 -14.96 1.17
N ILE A 369 -1.71 -13.67 1.42
CA ILE A 369 -2.63 -12.57 1.12
C ILE A 369 -2.05 -11.68 0.03
N ILE A 370 -2.89 -10.86 -0.59
CA ILE A 370 -2.46 -9.82 -1.53
C ILE A 370 -1.90 -8.63 -0.75
N THR A 371 -0.66 -8.25 -1.04
CA THR A 371 0.05 -7.12 -0.41
C THR A 371 0.21 -5.93 -1.35
N GLY A 372 -0.03 -6.12 -2.64
CA GLY A 372 0.11 -5.07 -3.65
C GLY A 372 -0.52 -5.45 -4.98
N ILE A 373 -0.86 -4.43 -5.78
CA ILE A 373 -1.44 -4.58 -7.11
C ILE A 373 -0.75 -3.60 -8.05
N LYS A 374 -0.54 -4.01 -9.30
CA LYS A 374 -0.18 -3.11 -10.39
C LYS A 374 -0.88 -3.51 -11.69
N PHE A 375 -1.01 -2.56 -12.60
CA PHE A 375 -1.47 -2.85 -13.95
C PHE A 375 -0.28 -3.08 -14.87
N VAL A 376 -0.36 -4.11 -15.70
CA VAL A 376 0.69 -4.46 -16.67
C VAL A 376 0.05 -4.71 -18.03
N LYS A 377 0.53 -4.03 -19.07
CA LYS A 377 0.13 -4.36 -20.44
C LYS A 377 1.02 -5.45 -21.03
N ALA A 378 0.42 -6.57 -21.40
CA ALA A 378 1.10 -7.67 -22.08
C ALA A 378 0.18 -8.24 -23.15
N GLU A 379 0.74 -8.61 -24.31
CA GLU A 379 -0.03 -9.16 -25.44
C GLU A 379 -1.23 -8.28 -25.85
N ARG A 380 -1.06 -6.95 -25.73
CA ARG A 380 -2.08 -5.90 -26.01
C ARG A 380 -3.27 -5.87 -25.05
N VAL A 381 -3.23 -6.68 -23.99
CA VAL A 381 -4.25 -6.76 -22.93
C VAL A 381 -3.70 -6.08 -21.68
N LEU A 382 -4.52 -5.24 -21.04
CA LEU A 382 -4.24 -4.70 -19.71
C LEU A 382 -4.59 -5.75 -18.65
N HIS A 383 -3.59 -6.21 -17.92
CA HIS A 383 -3.73 -7.19 -16.85
C HIS A 383 -3.57 -6.53 -15.47
N MET A 384 -4.19 -7.14 -14.46
CA MET A 384 -3.76 -6.94 -13.08
C MET A 384 -2.67 -7.96 -12.75
N GLN A 385 -1.63 -7.51 -12.05
CA GLN A 385 -0.64 -8.36 -11.43
C GLN A 385 -0.65 -8.08 -9.93
N ILE A 386 -0.59 -9.14 -9.12
CA ILE A 386 -0.64 -9.04 -7.66
C ILE A 386 0.74 -9.35 -7.08
N GLN A 387 1.02 -8.74 -5.94
CA GLN A 387 2.06 -9.15 -5.02
C GLN A 387 1.40 -9.92 -3.88
N GLU A 388 2.00 -11.02 -3.46
CA GLU A 388 1.52 -11.84 -2.35
C GLU A 388 2.59 -12.00 -1.27
N GLY A 389 2.16 -12.28 -0.04
CA GLY A 389 3.03 -12.60 1.09
C GLY A 389 2.27 -13.37 2.17
N GLN A 390 3.00 -14.18 2.94
CA GLN A 390 2.41 -15.00 4.00
C GLN A 390 1.92 -14.12 5.16
N LEU A 391 0.68 -14.34 5.58
CA LEU A 391 0.08 -13.70 6.75
C LEU A 391 0.68 -14.28 8.04
N LEU A 392 0.93 -13.40 9.00
CA LEU A 392 1.45 -13.68 10.34
C LEU A 392 0.48 -13.14 11.41
N PRO A 393 0.62 -13.58 12.68
CA PRO A 393 -0.12 -13.02 13.80
C PRO A 393 -0.16 -11.49 13.81
N GLY A 394 -1.28 -10.91 14.24
CA GLY A 394 -1.45 -9.45 14.33
C GLY A 394 -1.51 -8.71 12.99
N GLY A 395 -1.81 -9.43 11.90
CA GLY A 395 -1.90 -8.83 10.56
C GLY A 395 -0.54 -8.52 9.93
N HIS A 396 0.56 -8.99 10.52
CA HIS A 396 1.89 -8.84 9.95
C HIS A 396 2.05 -9.68 8.67
N VAL A 397 3.00 -9.28 7.82
CA VAL A 397 3.35 -10.00 6.60
C VAL A 397 4.81 -10.45 6.71
N ASN A 398 5.06 -11.72 6.42
CA ASN A 398 6.42 -12.24 6.34
C ASN A 398 7.14 -11.67 5.12
N GLN A 399 7.98 -10.65 5.30
CA GLN A 399 8.69 -9.94 4.23
C GLN A 399 9.55 -10.86 3.36
N SER A 400 10.08 -11.96 3.91
CA SER A 400 10.89 -12.93 3.15
C SER A 400 10.09 -13.72 2.11
N THR A 401 8.76 -13.76 2.26
CA THR A 401 7.85 -14.48 1.35
C THR A 401 7.18 -13.56 0.34
N VAL A 402 7.42 -12.25 0.42
CA VAL A 402 6.77 -11.25 -0.42
C VAL A 402 7.31 -11.33 -1.84
N GLN A 403 6.43 -11.59 -2.80
CA GLN A 403 6.81 -11.75 -4.20
C GLN A 403 5.69 -11.33 -5.16
N TRP A 404 6.07 -10.91 -6.36
CA TRP A 404 5.10 -10.71 -7.44
C TRP A 404 4.72 -12.06 -8.04
N VAL A 405 3.43 -12.35 -8.12
CA VAL A 405 2.93 -13.55 -8.81
C VAL A 405 3.24 -13.41 -10.30
N PRO A 406 3.82 -14.43 -10.97
CA PRO A 406 4.10 -14.40 -12.40
C PRO A 406 2.86 -14.02 -13.21
N LEU A 407 3.05 -13.20 -14.24
CA LEU A 407 1.95 -12.72 -15.08
C LEU A 407 1.48 -13.83 -16.02
N GLU A 408 0.24 -14.28 -15.87
CA GLU A 408 -0.41 -15.20 -16.81
C GLU A 408 -0.98 -14.44 -18.03
N SER A 409 -0.10 -14.02 -18.93
CA SER A 409 -0.50 -13.32 -20.17
C SER A 409 -0.99 -14.29 -21.25
N TYR A 410 -1.82 -13.78 -22.17
CA TYR A 410 -2.35 -14.52 -23.32
C TYR A 410 -2.64 -13.55 -24.46
N LYS A 411 -2.66 -14.06 -25.70
CA LYS A 411 -3.15 -13.30 -26.87
C LYS A 411 -4.64 -13.51 -27.01
N ILE A 412 -5.34 -12.47 -27.47
CA ILE A 412 -6.78 -12.52 -27.77
C ILE A 412 -7.14 -13.53 -28.87
N THR A 413 -6.14 -14.02 -29.62
CA THR A 413 -6.28 -15.00 -30.70
C THR A 413 -5.93 -16.43 -30.27
N ASP A 414 -5.49 -16.63 -29.03
CA ASP A 414 -5.10 -17.95 -28.54
C ASP A 414 -6.33 -18.87 -28.42
N VAL A 415 -6.11 -20.17 -28.62
CA VAL A 415 -7.17 -21.18 -28.51
C VAL A 415 -7.72 -21.19 -27.08
N GLY A 416 -9.05 -21.15 -26.96
CA GLY A 416 -9.72 -21.17 -25.64
C GLY A 416 -9.80 -19.81 -24.95
N VAL A 417 -9.38 -18.72 -25.60
CA VAL A 417 -9.55 -17.34 -25.12
C VAL A 417 -10.75 -16.71 -25.83
N TYR A 418 -11.72 -16.23 -25.05
CA TYR A 418 -12.98 -15.71 -25.57
C TYR A 418 -13.29 -14.30 -25.08
N LYS A 419 -13.79 -13.46 -26.00
CA LYS A 419 -14.29 -12.11 -25.69
C LYS A 419 -15.45 -12.19 -24.69
N ASN A 420 -15.48 -11.27 -23.74
CA ASN A 420 -16.41 -11.15 -22.62
C ASN A 420 -16.38 -12.31 -21.61
N LYS A 421 -15.42 -13.25 -21.75
CA LYS A 421 -15.13 -14.28 -20.75
C LYS A 421 -13.72 -14.08 -20.19
N ASP A 422 -12.73 -14.05 -21.07
CA ASP A 422 -11.32 -13.91 -20.70
C ASP A 422 -10.88 -12.46 -20.80
N PHE A 423 -11.34 -11.72 -21.81
CA PHE A 423 -11.02 -10.31 -21.98
C PHE A 423 -12.22 -9.47 -22.40
N TYR A 424 -12.21 -8.20 -22.05
CA TYR A 424 -13.14 -7.19 -22.53
C TYR A 424 -12.49 -6.32 -23.59
N GLN A 425 -13.25 -5.92 -24.62
CA GLN A 425 -12.78 -5.06 -25.70
C GLN A 425 -13.49 -3.72 -25.65
N LEU A 426 -12.71 -2.65 -25.50
CA LEU A 426 -13.23 -1.29 -25.48
C LEU A 426 -13.63 -0.80 -26.89
N SER A 427 -14.70 -0.01 -26.95
CA SER A 427 -15.19 0.68 -28.15
C SER A 427 -15.68 2.10 -27.82
N TYR A 428 -16.20 2.84 -28.80
CA TYR A 428 -16.81 4.13 -28.52
C TYR A 428 -17.91 4.07 -27.45
N GLU A 429 -18.82 3.10 -27.53
CA GLU A 429 -19.96 2.93 -26.62
C GLU A 429 -19.58 2.25 -25.31
N TYR A 430 -18.54 1.40 -25.35
CA TYR A 430 -18.22 0.45 -24.29
C TYR A 430 -16.82 0.73 -23.72
N ARG A 431 -16.65 1.90 -23.13
CA ARG A 431 -15.34 2.38 -22.62
C ARG A 431 -15.33 2.86 -21.17
N SER A 432 -16.47 2.80 -20.49
CA SER A 432 -16.59 3.29 -19.12
C SER A 432 -15.97 2.31 -18.14
N MET A 433 -15.22 2.85 -17.18
CA MET A 433 -14.68 2.12 -16.05
C MET A 433 -15.12 2.80 -14.75
N ALA A 434 -15.55 2.01 -13.78
CA ALA A 434 -15.81 2.47 -12.42
C ALA A 434 -14.81 1.78 -11.49
N LEU A 435 -13.79 2.55 -11.11
CA LEU A 435 -12.79 2.16 -10.13
C LEU A 435 -13.18 2.83 -8.81
N ASP A 436 -14.11 2.20 -8.11
CA ASP A 436 -14.63 2.69 -6.83
C ASP A 436 -14.00 1.93 -5.65
N ASN A 437 -14.26 2.37 -4.43
CA ASN A 437 -13.81 1.72 -3.22
C ASN A 437 -14.54 0.38 -3.04
N VAL A 438 -13.78 -0.69 -2.83
CA VAL A 438 -14.32 -2.01 -2.49
C VAL A 438 -13.86 -2.34 -1.09
N GLU A 439 -14.80 -2.33 -0.14
CA GLU A 439 -14.54 -2.57 1.28
C GLU A 439 -15.14 -3.91 1.70
N ALA A 440 -14.47 -4.60 2.63
CA ALA A 440 -15.05 -5.78 3.25
C ALA A 440 -16.26 -5.38 4.10
N PRO A 441 -17.33 -6.20 4.13
CA PRO A 441 -18.55 -5.88 4.88
C PRO A 441 -18.34 -5.92 6.40
N GLU A 442 -17.34 -6.67 6.87
CA GLU A 442 -17.04 -6.90 8.27
C GLU A 442 -15.52 -6.81 8.54
N PRO A 443 -15.09 -6.59 9.80
CA PRO A 443 -13.68 -6.68 10.19
C PRO A 443 -13.09 -8.09 9.99
N ASN A 444 -11.76 -8.19 10.04
CA ASN A 444 -11.01 -9.45 9.94
C ASN A 444 -11.19 -10.17 8.60
N TYR A 445 -11.18 -9.40 7.51
CA TYR A 445 -11.07 -9.93 6.15
C TYR A 445 -9.80 -9.42 5.50
N VAL A 446 -9.21 -10.29 4.67
CA VAL A 446 -8.04 -10.00 3.85
C VAL A 446 -8.36 -10.17 2.38
N VAL A 447 -7.67 -9.40 1.55
CA VAL A 447 -7.79 -9.49 0.09
C VAL A 447 -6.96 -10.68 -0.40
N THR A 448 -7.60 -11.60 -1.11
CA THR A 448 -6.97 -12.81 -1.65
C THR A 448 -7.15 -12.97 -3.15
N GLY A 449 -7.93 -12.09 -3.78
CA GLY A 449 -8.12 -12.10 -5.22
C GLY A 449 -8.65 -10.80 -5.76
N VAL A 450 -8.31 -10.50 -7.00
CA VAL A 450 -8.83 -9.35 -7.74
C VAL A 450 -9.13 -9.73 -9.18
N GLN A 451 -10.18 -9.13 -9.74
CA GLN A 451 -10.55 -9.30 -11.14
C GLN A 451 -11.29 -8.06 -11.66
N PHE A 452 -11.27 -7.86 -12.97
CA PHE A 452 -12.22 -6.96 -13.60
C PHE A 452 -13.47 -7.74 -13.97
N VAL A 453 -14.64 -7.13 -13.72
CA VAL A 453 -15.93 -7.65 -14.15
C VAL A 453 -16.64 -6.59 -14.99
N VAL A 454 -17.51 -7.03 -15.90
CA VAL A 454 -18.31 -6.12 -16.73
C VAL A 454 -19.77 -6.25 -16.30
N VAL A 455 -20.34 -5.14 -15.81
CA VAL A 455 -21.75 -5.07 -15.43
C VAL A 455 -22.36 -3.87 -16.13
N ASN A 456 -23.44 -4.08 -16.90
CA ASN A 456 -24.08 -3.02 -17.70
C ASN A 456 -23.09 -2.23 -18.58
N ASN A 457 -22.17 -2.94 -19.25
CA ASN A 457 -21.12 -2.39 -20.12
C ASN A 457 -20.09 -1.46 -19.44
N VAL A 458 -20.05 -1.45 -18.10
CA VAL A 458 -19.05 -0.71 -17.32
C VAL A 458 -18.10 -1.72 -16.68
N VAL A 459 -16.80 -1.53 -16.92
CA VAL A 459 -15.74 -2.32 -16.27
C VAL A 459 -15.65 -1.90 -14.81
N ARG A 460 -15.70 -2.86 -13.89
CA ARG A 460 -15.61 -2.65 -12.45
C ARG A 460 -14.55 -3.54 -11.83
N LEU A 461 -13.96 -3.05 -10.75
CA LEU A 461 -13.12 -3.88 -9.89
C LEU A 461 -14.00 -4.82 -9.07
N SER A 462 -13.60 -6.09 -8.99
CA SER A 462 -14.19 -7.09 -8.11
C SER A 462 -13.06 -7.68 -7.26
N VAL A 463 -13.27 -7.69 -5.95
CA VAL A 463 -12.29 -8.12 -4.95
C VAL A 463 -12.84 -9.33 -4.22
N ARG A 464 -11.99 -10.34 -4.05
CA ARG A 464 -12.26 -11.51 -3.22
C ARG A 464 -11.67 -11.26 -1.83
N PHE A 465 -12.53 -11.40 -0.83
CA PHE A 465 -12.16 -11.34 0.57
C PHE A 465 -12.23 -12.74 1.18
N ASN A 466 -11.28 -13.07 2.05
CA ASN A 466 -11.34 -14.23 2.93
C ASN A 466 -11.28 -13.77 4.37
N LYS A 467 -12.00 -14.47 5.25
CA LYS A 467 -11.93 -14.19 6.68
C LYS A 467 -10.57 -14.61 7.22
N MET A 468 -10.07 -13.91 8.23
CA MET A 468 -8.83 -14.26 8.92
C MET A 468 -9.04 -14.36 10.43
N ASP A 469 -8.22 -15.18 11.06
CA ASP A 469 -7.95 -15.12 12.49
C ASP A 469 -6.82 -14.10 12.72
N TRP A 470 -7.14 -13.01 13.41
CA TRP A 470 -6.19 -11.95 13.72
C TRP A 470 -5.08 -12.38 14.68
N MET A 471 -5.41 -13.18 15.68
CA MET A 471 -4.44 -13.57 16.70
C MET A 471 -3.46 -14.59 16.15
N ASN A 472 -3.96 -15.55 15.39
CA ASN A 472 -3.13 -16.63 14.83
C ASN A 472 -2.52 -16.28 13.47
N GLY A 473 -3.05 -15.26 12.78
CA GLY A 473 -2.55 -14.85 11.47
C GLY A 473 -2.85 -15.87 10.37
N ILE A 474 -4.00 -16.53 10.43
CA ILE A 474 -4.39 -17.58 9.48
C ILE A 474 -5.64 -17.20 8.70
N ILE A 475 -5.67 -17.54 7.43
CA ILE A 475 -6.85 -17.41 6.57
C ILE A 475 -7.80 -18.58 6.87
N LEU A 476 -9.09 -18.28 7.04
CA LEU A 476 -10.15 -19.24 7.36
C LEU A 476 -10.88 -19.77 6.11
#